data_AF-A0A967VQX8-F1
#
_entry.id   AF-A0A967VQX8-F1
#
_cell.length_a   1.000
_cell.length_b   1.000
_cell.length_c   1.000
_cell.angle_alpha   90.00
_cell.angle_beta   90.00
_cell.angle_gamma   90.00
#
_symmetry.space_group_name_H-M   'P 1'
#
loop_
_entity.id
_entity.type
_entity.pdbx_description
1 polymer ?
#
loop_
_entity_poly.entity_id
_entity_poly.type
_entity_poly.pdbx_seq_one_letter_code
_entity_poly.pdbx_strand_id
1 'polypeptide(L)'
;MDWRSREDGLLTKLDYAKRLAASLALLLIRQRDAVGLICFAERVLGRIPPSSTETHWSRLARILARHPPGEETAPERALDEIAARVKRRGLVILISDLLADEAATERSLKQLRHRGHEVLVFHILDPGEREL
;
A
#
# COMPACT_ATOMS: atom_id res chain seq x y z
N MET A 1 -12.72 1.50 0.54
CA MET A 1 -12.26 2.26 -0.65
C MET A 1 -12.86 1.71 -1.95
N ASP A 2 -14.17 1.79 -2.13
CA ASP A 2 -14.87 1.36 -3.37
C ASP A 2 -15.65 2.52 -4.04
N TRP A 3 -15.17 3.76 -3.84
CA TRP A 3 -15.82 4.98 -4.33
C TRP A 3 -15.52 5.25 -5.81
N ARG A 4 -16.51 5.76 -6.57
CA ARG A 4 -16.43 6.15 -8.00
C ARG A 4 -17.15 7.48 -8.24
N SER A 5 -16.51 8.41 -8.94
CA SER A 5 -17.10 9.71 -9.29
C SER A 5 -17.77 9.77 -10.67
N ARG A 6 -17.48 8.84 -11.60
CA ARG A 6 -18.11 8.77 -12.93
C ARG A 6 -18.34 7.33 -13.40
N GLU A 7 -19.56 7.04 -13.88
CA GLU A 7 -19.93 5.79 -14.57
C GLU A 7 -19.38 5.84 -16.00
N ASP A 8 -18.19 5.28 -16.23
CA ASP A 8 -17.82 4.49 -17.42
C ASP A 8 -16.28 4.28 -17.48
N GLY A 9 -15.84 3.03 -17.33
CA GLY A 9 -14.50 2.56 -17.72
C GLY A 9 -13.31 2.84 -16.78
N LEU A 10 -13.48 3.63 -15.70
CA LEU A 10 -12.37 3.92 -14.77
C LEU A 10 -12.25 2.87 -13.64
N LEU A 11 -11.01 2.52 -13.33
CA LEU A 11 -10.69 1.64 -12.19
C LEU A 11 -11.06 2.34 -10.87
N THR A 12 -11.49 1.56 -9.87
CA THR A 12 -11.59 2.06 -8.50
C THR A 12 -10.20 2.44 -7.99
N LYS A 13 -10.11 3.36 -7.00
CA LYS A 13 -8.82 3.69 -6.36
C LYS A 13 -8.10 2.44 -5.86
N LEU A 14 -8.85 1.50 -5.29
CA LEU A 14 -8.32 0.24 -4.80
C LEU A 14 -7.79 -0.64 -5.93
N ASP A 15 -8.51 -0.78 -7.04
CA ASP A 15 -8.03 -1.57 -8.19
C ASP A 15 -6.82 -0.94 -8.85
N TYR A 16 -6.76 0.40 -8.91
CA TYR A 16 -5.58 1.11 -9.35
C TYR A 16 -4.38 0.86 -8.42
N ALA A 17 -4.58 0.99 -7.10
CA ALA A 17 -3.56 0.72 -6.09
C ALA A 17 -3.03 -0.73 -6.15
N LYS A 18 -3.94 -1.71 -6.31
CA LYS A 18 -3.58 -3.13 -6.48
C LYS A 18 -2.71 -3.35 -7.71
N ARG A 19 -3.07 -2.76 -8.85
CA ARG A 19 -2.30 -2.87 -10.10
C ARG A 19 -0.94 -2.19 -9.97
N LEU A 20 -0.90 -0.99 -9.38
CA LEU A 20 0.35 -0.28 -9.12
C LEU A 20 1.28 -1.11 -8.22
N ALA A 21 0.77 -1.65 -7.11
CA ALA A 21 1.54 -2.50 -6.19
C ALA A 21 2.07 -3.76 -6.91
N ALA A 22 1.25 -4.44 -7.70
CA ALA A 22 1.65 -5.63 -8.45
C ALA A 22 2.72 -5.33 -9.51
N SER A 23 2.61 -4.19 -10.19
CA SER A 23 3.60 -3.73 -11.18
C SER A 23 4.93 -3.37 -10.54
N LEU A 24 4.92 -2.63 -9.43
CA LEU A 24 6.14 -2.29 -8.69
C LEU A 24 6.82 -3.54 -8.15
N ALA A 25 6.05 -4.47 -7.57
CA ALA A 25 6.57 -5.75 -7.11
C ALA A 25 7.21 -6.56 -8.25
N LEU A 26 6.61 -6.56 -9.44
CA LEU A 26 7.18 -7.25 -10.62
C LEU A 26 8.54 -6.66 -11.00
N LEU A 27 8.64 -5.34 -11.07
CA LEU A 27 9.86 -4.64 -11.46
C LEU A 27 10.99 -4.92 -10.47
N LEU A 28 10.71 -4.79 -9.18
CA LEU A 28 11.69 -5.04 -8.10
C LEU A 28 12.13 -6.50 -8.05
N ILE A 29 11.20 -7.46 -8.15
CA ILE A 29 11.54 -8.88 -8.19
C ILE A 29 12.41 -9.22 -9.40
N ARG A 30 12.15 -8.62 -10.57
CA ARG A 30 13.00 -8.78 -11.76
C ARG A 30 14.40 -8.19 -11.60
N GLN A 31 14.54 -7.17 -10.76
CA GLN A 31 15.83 -6.61 -10.34
C GLN A 31 16.49 -7.42 -9.20
N ARG A 32 15.90 -8.55 -8.81
CA ARG A 32 16.32 -9.45 -7.73
C ARG A 32 16.16 -8.87 -6.32
N ASP A 33 15.37 -7.82 -6.16
CA ASP A 33 15.00 -7.30 -4.85
C ASP A 33 13.96 -8.18 -4.15
N ALA A 34 14.08 -8.30 -2.83
CA ALA A 34 13.11 -9.00 -2.02
C ALA A 34 11.91 -8.10 -1.70
N VAL A 35 10.73 -8.46 -2.19
CA VAL A 35 9.52 -7.64 -2.03
C VAL A 35 8.56 -8.32 -1.04
N GLY A 36 8.17 -7.60 0.01
CA GLY A 36 7.08 -7.98 0.90
C GLY A 36 5.82 -7.18 0.59
N LEU A 37 4.68 -7.62 1.13
CA LEU A 37 3.41 -6.89 1.02
C LEU A 37 2.72 -6.86 2.39
N ILE A 38 2.17 -5.71 2.74
CA ILE A 38 1.24 -5.59 3.86
C ILE A 38 -0.01 -4.90 3.32
N CYS A 39 -1.16 -5.56 3.48
CA CYS A 39 -2.46 -4.97 3.18
C CYS A 39 -3.08 -4.47 4.49
N PHE A 40 -3.68 -3.28 4.48
CA PHE A 40 -4.29 -2.68 5.66
C PHE A 40 -5.55 -1.89 5.30
N ALA A 41 -6.41 -1.71 6.30
CA ALA A 41 -7.52 -0.78 6.34
C ALA A 41 -7.56 -0.18 7.76
N GLU A 42 -8.60 -0.42 8.56
CA GLU A 42 -8.64 -0.09 10.00
C GLU A 42 -7.60 -0.86 10.83
N ARG A 43 -7.13 -2.00 10.28
CA ARG A 43 -6.12 -2.89 10.87
C ARG A 43 -5.28 -3.52 9.77
N VAL A 44 -4.20 -4.21 10.16
CA VAL A 44 -3.45 -5.06 9.22
C VAL A 44 -4.31 -6.26 8.83
N LEU A 45 -4.61 -6.37 7.54
CA LEU A 45 -5.47 -7.42 6.97
C LEU A 45 -4.68 -8.65 6.52
N GLY A 46 -3.43 -8.43 6.11
CA GLY A 46 -2.56 -9.52 5.69
C GLY A 46 -1.13 -9.08 5.50
N ARG A 47 -0.20 -10.03 5.67
CA ARG A 47 1.22 -9.81 5.46
C ARG A 47 1.82 -10.96 4.67
N ILE A 48 2.67 -10.60 3.72
CA ILE A 48 3.51 -11.51 2.97
C ILE A 48 4.97 -11.09 3.22
N PRO A 49 5.81 -11.98 3.78
CA PRO A 49 7.21 -11.65 4.02
C PRO A 49 7.98 -11.42 2.71
N PRO A 50 9.08 -10.65 2.73
CA PRO A 50 9.87 -10.40 1.53
C PRO A 50 10.49 -11.66 0.91
N SER A 51 10.42 -11.77 -0.41
CA SER A 51 11.14 -12.77 -1.22
C SER A 51 11.37 -12.21 -2.63
N SER A 52 12.39 -12.71 -3.32
CA SER A 52 12.81 -12.27 -4.66
C SER A 52 12.55 -13.32 -5.75
N THR A 53 11.80 -14.40 -5.47
CA THR A 53 11.51 -15.43 -6.47
C THR A 53 10.38 -15.01 -7.42
N GLU A 54 10.41 -15.43 -8.68
CA GLU A 54 9.33 -15.13 -9.63
C GLU A 54 7.98 -15.73 -9.18
N THR A 55 8.00 -16.91 -8.56
CA THR A 55 6.81 -17.54 -7.97
C THR A 55 6.20 -16.69 -6.85
N HIS A 56 7.01 -15.88 -6.17
CA HIS A 56 6.55 -14.95 -5.15
C HIS A 56 5.69 -13.83 -5.74
N TRP A 57 6.07 -13.31 -6.90
CA TRP A 57 5.26 -12.29 -7.59
C TRP A 57 3.85 -12.81 -7.89
N SER A 58 3.74 -14.02 -8.45
CA SER A 58 2.43 -14.64 -8.75
C SER A 58 1.56 -14.80 -7.50
N ARG A 59 2.18 -15.05 -6.33
CA ARG A 59 1.48 -15.10 -5.04
C ARG A 59 1.01 -13.71 -4.60
N LEU A 60 1.87 -12.69 -4.68
CA LEU A 60 1.54 -11.30 -4.37
C LEU A 60 0.36 -10.82 -5.22
N ALA A 61 0.43 -11.00 -6.54
CA ALA A 61 -0.60 -10.58 -7.48
C ALA A 61 -1.95 -11.24 -7.21
N ARG A 62 -1.95 -12.54 -6.88
CA ARG A 62 -3.19 -13.27 -6.53
C ARG A 62 -3.83 -12.76 -5.26
N ILE A 63 -3.03 -12.42 -4.25
CA ILE A 63 -3.53 -11.87 -2.98
C ILE A 63 -4.09 -10.47 -3.20
N LEU A 64 -3.38 -9.61 -3.92
CA LEU A 64 -3.86 -8.28 -4.30
C LEU A 64 -5.19 -8.35 -5.07
N ALA A 65 -5.30 -9.25 -6.05
CA ALA A 65 -6.52 -9.40 -6.86
C ALA A 65 -7.74 -9.83 -6.03
N ARG A 66 -7.56 -10.66 -5.01
CA ARG A 66 -8.65 -11.20 -4.17
C ARG A 66 -8.99 -10.34 -2.97
N HIS A 67 -8.16 -9.35 -2.65
CA HIS A 67 -8.33 -8.58 -1.44
C HIS A 67 -9.58 -7.69 -1.53
N PRO A 68 -10.59 -7.88 -0.67
CA PRO A 68 -11.79 -7.05 -0.70
C PRO A 68 -11.49 -5.62 -0.25
N PRO A 69 -12.33 -4.63 -0.59
CA PRO A 69 -12.27 -3.33 0.06
C PRO A 69 -12.47 -3.49 1.58
N GLY A 70 -11.71 -2.74 2.38
CA GLY A 70 -11.99 -2.58 3.81
C GLY A 70 -13.25 -1.74 4.04
N GLU A 71 -13.94 -1.98 5.15
CA GLU A 71 -15.22 -1.38 5.48
C GLU A 71 -15.08 0.07 6.01
N GLU A 72 -13.98 0.41 6.71
CA GLU A 72 -13.75 1.74 7.27
C GLU A 72 -12.31 2.25 7.07
N THR A 73 -12.16 3.58 7.03
CA THR A 73 -10.89 4.28 6.77
C THR A 73 -10.38 4.96 8.04
N ALA A 74 -9.98 4.17 9.05
CA ALA A 74 -9.27 4.65 10.24
C ALA A 74 -7.93 3.90 10.40
N PRO A 75 -6.94 4.14 9.53
CA PRO A 75 -5.74 3.31 9.42
C PRO A 75 -4.65 3.68 10.43
N GLU A 76 -4.87 4.61 11.36
CA GLU A 76 -3.83 5.14 12.26
C GLU A 76 -3.16 4.01 13.05
N ARG A 77 -3.98 3.12 13.63
CA ARG A 77 -3.50 1.95 14.37
C ARG A 77 -2.74 0.99 13.45
N ALA A 78 -3.21 0.81 12.22
CA ALA A 78 -2.56 -0.06 11.25
C ALA A 78 -1.19 0.50 10.83
N LEU A 79 -1.06 1.81 10.60
CA LEU A 79 0.19 2.45 10.21
C LEU A 79 1.25 2.36 11.31
N ASP A 80 0.87 2.58 12.57
CA ASP A 80 1.77 2.41 13.72
C ASP A 80 2.18 0.94 13.91
N GLU A 81 1.24 0.00 13.75
CA GLU A 81 1.52 -1.44 13.78
C GLU A 81 2.49 -1.85 12.67
N ILE A 82 2.30 -1.32 11.45
CA ILE A 82 3.19 -1.54 10.31
C ILE A 82 4.58 -1.00 10.62
N ALA A 83 4.67 0.26 11.06
CA ALA A 83 5.93 0.90 11.37
C ALA A 83 6.71 0.10 12.43
N ALA A 84 6.05 -0.43 13.46
CA ALA A 84 6.64 -1.28 14.48
C ALA A 84 7.12 -2.66 13.97
N ARG A 85 6.45 -3.21 12.95
CA ARG A 85 6.73 -4.56 12.41
C ARG A 85 7.82 -4.58 11.35
N VAL A 86 7.98 -3.50 10.58
CA VAL A 86 9.02 -3.40 9.55
C VAL A 86 10.35 -3.08 10.24
N LYS A 87 11.13 -4.13 10.54
CA LYS A 87 12.41 -4.01 11.27
C LYS A 87 13.65 -3.93 10.37
N ARG A 88 13.57 -4.50 9.16
CA ARG A 88 14.71 -4.57 8.24
C ARG A 88 14.72 -3.34 7.34
N ARG A 89 15.76 -2.51 7.46
CA ARG A 89 15.98 -1.32 6.63
C ARG A 89 15.81 -1.64 5.13
N GLY A 90 15.22 -0.70 4.42
CA GLY A 90 14.90 -0.81 2.99
C GLY A 90 13.85 0.21 2.58
N LEU A 91 13.41 0.11 1.33
CA LEU A 91 12.38 0.95 0.75
C LEU A 91 10.99 0.53 1.25
N VAL A 92 10.21 1.48 1.77
CA VAL A 92 8.79 1.31 2.09
C VAL A 92 7.98 2.17 1.12
N ILE A 93 7.11 1.51 0.36
CA ILE A 93 6.20 2.17 -0.57
C ILE A 93 4.80 2.15 0.04
N LEU A 94 4.29 3.32 0.43
CA LEU A 94 2.91 3.49 0.87
C LEU A 94 2.05 3.90 -0.34
N ILE A 95 0.97 3.16 -0.60
CA ILE A 95 -0.01 3.48 -1.64
C ILE A 95 -1.33 3.74 -0.95
N SER A 96 -1.81 4.99 -0.98
CA SER A 96 -3.00 5.42 -0.25
C SER A 96 -3.56 6.71 -0.84
N ASP A 97 -4.85 6.97 -0.63
CA ASP A 97 -5.49 8.28 -0.87
C ASP A 97 -5.29 9.26 0.31
N LEU A 98 -4.54 8.86 1.34
CA LEU A 98 -4.16 9.70 2.50
C LEU A 98 -5.32 10.38 3.23
N LEU A 99 -6.53 9.80 3.17
CA LEU A 99 -7.72 10.31 3.85
C LEU A 99 -7.75 10.02 5.37
N ALA A 100 -6.63 9.56 5.93
CA ALA A 100 -6.48 9.29 7.36
C ALA A 100 -6.11 10.56 8.14
N ASP A 101 -6.09 10.48 9.48
CA ASP A 101 -5.54 11.57 10.30
C ASP A 101 -4.10 11.92 9.85
N GLU A 102 -3.91 13.18 9.45
CA GLU A 102 -2.65 13.69 8.91
C GLU A 102 -1.52 13.54 9.93
N ALA A 103 -1.78 13.91 11.18
CA ALA A 103 -0.79 13.87 12.25
C ALA A 103 -0.36 12.42 12.56
N ALA A 104 -1.29 11.48 12.59
CA ALA A 104 -1.00 10.05 12.76
C ALA A 104 -0.17 9.51 11.60
N THR A 105 -0.59 9.80 10.37
CA THR A 105 0.13 9.37 9.16
C THR A 105 1.56 9.91 9.18
N GLU A 106 1.74 11.20 9.45
CA GLU A 106 3.06 11.83 9.52
C GLU A 106 3.94 11.20 10.61
N ARG A 107 3.37 10.91 11.79
CA ARG A 107 4.08 10.21 12.88
C ARG A 107 4.56 8.82 12.45
N SER A 108 3.71 7.99 11.84
CA SER A 108 4.10 6.64 11.42
C SER A 108 5.18 6.68 10.32
N LEU A 109 5.06 7.62 9.36
CA LEU A 109 6.08 7.82 8.32
C LEU A 109 7.42 8.30 8.90
N LYS A 110 7.39 9.24 9.87
CA LYS A 110 8.59 9.68 10.61
C LYS A 110 9.23 8.52 11.37
N GLN A 111 8.44 7.64 11.97
CA GLN A 111 8.95 6.46 12.68
C GLN A 111 9.68 5.49 11.74
N LEU A 112 9.13 5.23 10.55
CA LEU A 112 9.81 4.45 9.51
C LEU A 112 11.13 5.10 9.10
N ARG A 113 11.13 6.40 8.79
CA ARG A 113 12.35 7.13 8.43
C ARG A 113 13.40 7.10 9.53
N HIS A 114 13.02 7.30 10.79
CA HIS A 114 13.92 7.26 11.94
C HIS A 114 14.58 5.88 12.12
N ARG A 115 13.88 4.79 11.73
CA ARG A 115 14.44 3.43 11.71
C ARG A 115 15.38 3.16 10.52
N GLY A 116 15.56 4.13 9.63
CA GLY A 116 16.46 4.04 8.48
C GLY A 116 15.80 3.50 7.22
N HIS A 117 14.48 3.61 7.10
CA HIS A 117 13.75 3.31 5.87
C HIS A 117 13.76 4.51 4.93
N GLU A 118 13.92 4.24 3.65
CA GLU A 118 13.49 5.18 2.60
C GLU A 118 11.98 5.00 2.44
N VAL A 119 11.25 6.11 2.44
CA VAL A 119 9.78 6.10 2.41
C VAL A 119 9.32 6.83 1.17
N LEU A 120 8.59 6.13 0.31
CA LEU A 120 7.95 6.67 -0.89
C LEU A 120 6.43 6.58 -0.71
N VAL A 121 5.71 7.66 -1.03
CA VAL A 121 4.25 7.71 -0.95
C VAL A 121 3.68 7.92 -2.35
N PHE A 122 2.83 6.99 -2.79
CA PHE A 122 1.97 7.17 -3.96
C PHE A 122 0.59 7.58 -3.48
N HIS A 123 0.29 8.87 -3.65
CA HIS A 123 -1.03 9.43 -3.37
C HIS A 123 -1.99 9.10 -4.52
N ILE A 124 -3.00 8.27 -4.25
CA ILE A 124 -4.02 7.88 -5.25
C ILE A 124 -5.19 8.84 -5.20
N LEU A 125 -5.32 9.66 -6.25
CA LEU A 125 -6.39 10.64 -6.41
C LEU A 125 -7.49 10.10 -7.33
N ASP A 126 -8.75 10.33 -6.97
CA ASP A 126 -9.87 10.19 -7.89
C ASP A 126 -9.93 11.42 -8.82
N PRO A 127 -10.25 11.28 -10.11
CA PRO A 127 -10.35 12.43 -11.02
C PRO A 127 -11.28 13.55 -10.52
N GLY A 128 -12.36 13.22 -9.82
CA GLY A 128 -13.27 14.19 -9.22
C GLY A 128 -12.65 14.96 -8.04
N GLU A 129 -11.60 14.44 -7.42
CA GLU A 129 -10.86 15.12 -6.34
C GLU A 129 -9.83 16.13 -6.88
N ARG A 130 -9.54 16.11 -8.19
CA ARG A 130 -8.54 17.02 -8.79
C ARG A 130 -9.11 18.41 -9.09
N GLU A 131 -10.44 18.53 -9.09
CA GLU A 131 -11.19 19.76 -9.42
C GLU A 131 -11.71 20.50 -8.18
N LEU A 132 -11.46 19.95 -6.97
CA LEU A 132 -11.74 20.57 -5.67
C LEU A 132 -10.50 21.27 -5.11
#